data_AF-A0A8J1T7D7-F1
#
_entry.id   AF-A0A8J1T7D7-F1
#
_cell.length_a   1.000
_cell.length_b   1.000
_cell.length_c   1.000
_cell.angle_alpha   90.00
_cell.angle_beta   90.00
_cell.angle_gamma   90.00
#
_symmetry.space_group_name_H-M   'P 1'
#
loop_
_entity.id
_entity.type
_entity.pdbx_description
1 polymer ?
#
loop_
_entity_poly.entity_id
_entity_poly.type
_entity_poly.pdbx_seq_one_letter_code
_entity_poly.pdbx_strand_id
1 'polypeptide(L)'
;RNDPIPEAPREDGFTIEDDAFISYHSDKQLWIERDLCRELENGDDIKFTLMYDDRIMPGGSIFTSLGNAINSCRRILFVVSRGWVADAMNQFEVDMALVKMLDDHRDMIIVLLMEHIPKTEMPDKLKMMVKHNTCLRWSDNERLQAKF
;
A
#
# COMPACT_ATOMS: atom_id res chain seq x y z
N ARG A 1 20.77 16.28 15.08
CA ARG A 1 19.50 16.04 14.37
C ARG A 1 19.79 16.38 12.91
N ASN A 2 20.05 15.37 12.09
CA ASN A 2 20.21 15.55 10.64
C ASN A 2 18.80 15.39 10.08
N ASP A 3 18.05 16.49 10.00
CA ASP A 3 16.79 16.43 9.27
C ASP A 3 17.15 16.15 7.79
N PRO A 4 16.53 15.15 7.15
CA PRO A 4 16.85 14.83 5.76
C PRO A 4 16.57 16.02 4.86
N ILE A 5 17.50 16.28 3.93
CA ILE A 5 17.35 17.30 2.90
C ILE A 5 16.08 16.96 2.09
N PRO A 6 15.15 17.90 1.87
CA PRO A 6 13.96 17.64 1.07
C PRO A 6 14.34 17.09 -0.30
N GLU A 7 13.71 15.99 -0.71
CA GLU A 7 13.90 15.47 -2.06
C GLU A 7 13.46 16.52 -3.08
N ALA A 8 14.28 16.72 -4.12
CA ALA A 8 13.93 17.61 -5.21
C ALA A 8 12.65 17.09 -5.91
N PRO A 9 11.77 17.98 -6.40
CA PRO A 9 10.60 17.56 -7.15
C PRO A 9 11.00 16.72 -8.35
N ARG A 10 10.24 15.65 -8.58
CA ARG A 10 10.34 14.80 -9.77
C ARG A 10 9.87 15.56 -11.01
N GLU A 11 10.08 14.98 -12.19
CA GLU A 11 9.68 15.58 -13.47
C GLU A 11 8.17 15.84 -13.59
N ASP A 12 7.36 15.04 -12.88
CA ASP A 12 5.91 15.17 -12.76
C ASP A 12 5.46 16.26 -11.75
N GLY A 13 6.41 16.94 -11.09
CA GLY A 13 6.15 17.98 -10.11
C GLY A 13 5.87 17.48 -8.69
N PHE A 14 5.84 16.18 -8.44
CA PHE A 14 5.64 15.61 -7.11
C PHE A 14 6.95 15.46 -6.34
N THR A 15 6.90 15.69 -5.03
CA THR A 15 7.96 15.34 -4.09
C THR A 15 7.55 14.09 -3.31
N ILE A 16 8.53 13.23 -3.00
CA ILE A 16 8.28 12.10 -2.12
C ILE A 16 8.14 12.60 -0.69
N GLU A 17 7.01 12.29 -0.07
CA GLU A 17 6.63 12.68 1.29
C GLU A 17 6.60 11.49 2.25
N ASP A 18 6.22 10.31 1.73
CA ASP A 18 6.07 9.07 2.50
C ASP A 18 6.93 7.92 1.96
N ASP A 19 7.37 7.04 2.88
CA ASP A 19 8.09 5.83 2.52
C ASP A 19 7.16 4.76 1.95
N ALA A 20 5.93 4.67 2.47
CA ALA A 20 4.93 3.78 1.92
C ALA A 20 3.49 4.32 1.99
N PHE A 21 2.77 4.09 0.90
CA PHE A 21 1.30 4.13 0.86
C PHE A 21 0.77 2.73 1.17
N ILE A 22 -0.09 2.58 2.16
CA ILE A 22 -0.67 1.30 2.56
C ILE A 22 -2.17 1.32 2.29
N SER A 23 -2.61 0.47 1.36
CA SER A 23 -4.03 0.24 1.05
C SER A 23 -4.51 -1.04 1.72
N TYR A 24 -5.60 -0.94 2.48
CA TYR A 24 -6.18 -2.04 3.25
C TYR A 24 -7.68 -1.81 3.47
N HIS A 25 -8.42 -2.89 3.70
CA HIS A 25 -9.85 -2.79 4.01
C HIS A 25 -10.03 -2.42 5.49
N SER A 26 -11.09 -1.65 5.80
CA SER A 26 -11.33 -1.09 7.13
C SER A 26 -11.30 -2.12 8.28
N ASP A 27 -11.65 -3.38 8.02
CA ASP A 27 -11.58 -4.49 8.99
C ASP A 27 -10.16 -4.77 9.53
N LYS A 28 -9.11 -4.34 8.82
CA LYS A 28 -7.71 -4.50 9.24
C LYS A 28 -7.13 -3.28 9.94
N GLN A 29 -7.88 -2.19 10.10
CA GLN A 29 -7.34 -0.92 10.64
C GLN A 29 -6.56 -1.10 11.95
N LEU A 30 -7.15 -1.79 12.93
CA LEU A 30 -6.49 -1.98 14.23
C LEU A 30 -5.18 -2.78 14.12
N TRP A 31 -5.12 -3.78 13.24
CA TRP A 31 -3.93 -4.59 13.03
C TRP A 31 -2.85 -3.80 12.29
N ILE A 32 -3.24 -2.99 11.30
CA ILE A 32 -2.31 -2.12 10.58
C ILE A 32 -1.65 -1.13 11.55
N GLU A 33 -2.45 -0.41 12.33
CA GLU A 33 -1.95 0.64 13.22
C GLU A 33 -1.13 0.09 14.40
N ARG A 34 -1.50 -1.07 14.95
CA ARG A 34 -0.89 -1.59 16.19
C ARG A 34 0.23 -2.59 15.98
N ASP A 35 0.15 -3.36 14.90
CA ASP A 35 1.06 -4.45 14.62
C ASP A 35 1.95 -4.06 13.43
N LEU A 36 1.38 -3.87 12.23
CA LEU A 36 2.19 -3.67 11.03
C LEU A 36 3.03 -2.38 11.08
N CYS A 37 2.41 -1.22 11.30
CA CYS A 37 3.13 0.06 11.33
C CYS A 37 4.16 0.06 12.45
N ARG A 38 3.80 -0.47 13.62
CA ARG A 38 4.70 -0.53 14.77
C ARG A 38 5.95 -1.37 14.49
N GLU A 39 5.79 -2.53 13.87
CA GLU A 39 6.92 -3.40 13.50
C GLU A 39 7.74 -2.83 12.34
N LEU A 40 7.12 -2.09 11.42
CA LEU A 40 7.86 -1.40 10.36
C LEU A 40 8.66 -0.21 10.91
N GLU A 41 8.08 0.58 11.81
CA GLU A 41 8.76 1.73 12.42
C GLU A 41 10.00 1.28 13.19
N ASN A 42 9.92 0.26 14.05
CA ASN A 42 11.03 -0.36 14.81
C ASN A 42 12.22 0.56 15.22
N GLY A 43 11.94 1.81 15.59
CA GLY A 43 12.95 2.81 16.00
C GLY A 43 13.45 3.76 14.90
N ASP A 44 13.08 3.54 13.64
CA ASP A 44 13.27 4.44 12.50
C ASP A 44 12.06 5.36 12.29
N ASP A 45 12.29 6.53 11.69
CA ASP A 45 11.24 7.50 11.34
C ASP A 45 10.68 7.17 9.94
N ILE A 46 9.90 6.08 9.86
CA ILE A 46 9.22 5.68 8.62
C ILE A 46 7.88 6.39 8.51
N LYS A 47 7.61 7.01 7.36
CA LYS A 47 6.36 7.72 7.11
C LYS A 47 5.39 6.90 6.27
N PHE A 48 4.18 6.71 6.80
CA PHE A 48 3.11 5.98 6.13
C PHE A 48 1.92 6.88 5.81
N THR A 49 1.45 6.82 4.57
CA THR A 49 0.08 7.19 4.25
C THR A 49 -0.80 5.95 4.31
N LEU A 50 -1.72 5.93 5.28
CA LEU A 50 -2.70 4.86 5.44
C LEU A 50 -3.96 5.17 4.64
N MET A 51 -4.43 4.24 3.82
CA MET A 51 -5.69 4.36 3.09
C MET A 51 -6.54 3.13 3.32
N TYR A 52 -7.79 3.39 3.69
CA TYR A 52 -8.86 2.44 3.83
C TYR A 52 -10.15 3.09 3.34
N ASP A 53 -11.17 2.26 3.09
CA ASP A 53 -12.43 2.66 2.45
C ASP A 53 -12.94 4.01 2.98
N ASP A 54 -13.34 4.89 2.05
CA ASP A 54 -13.91 6.22 2.29
C ASP A 54 -13.02 7.25 3.03
N ARG A 55 -11.69 7.06 3.09
CA ARG A 55 -10.80 8.07 3.70
C ARG A 55 -10.67 9.33 2.82
N ILE A 56 -11.49 10.32 3.10
CA ILE A 56 -11.43 11.66 2.49
C ILE A 56 -10.46 12.55 3.28
N MET A 57 -9.44 13.11 2.63
CA MET A 57 -8.65 14.19 3.25
C MET A 57 -9.47 15.48 3.32
N PRO A 58 -9.33 16.29 4.40
CA PRO A 58 -10.08 17.54 4.52
C PRO A 58 -9.88 18.46 3.31
N GLY A 59 -10.97 18.80 2.61
CA GLY A 59 -10.97 19.78 1.51
C GLY A 59 -10.63 19.24 0.11
N GLY A 60 -10.47 17.92 -0.06
CA GLY A 60 -10.20 17.30 -1.36
C GLY A 60 -11.24 16.23 -1.75
N SER A 61 -11.24 15.84 -3.04
CA SER A 61 -11.96 14.63 -3.46
C SER A 61 -11.17 13.38 -3.07
N ILE A 62 -11.86 12.25 -2.89
CA ILE A 62 -11.20 10.97 -2.61
C ILE A 62 -10.19 10.60 -3.71
N PHE A 63 -10.54 10.84 -4.97
CA PHE A 63 -9.68 10.61 -6.13
C PHE A 63 -8.41 11.46 -6.12
N THR A 64 -8.53 12.75 -5.79
CA THR A 64 -7.37 13.65 -5.70
C THR A 64 -6.45 13.25 -4.55
N SER A 65 -7.04 12.88 -3.41
CA SER A 65 -6.29 12.49 -2.21
C SER A 65 -5.50 11.21 -2.46
N LEU A 66 -6.16 10.20 -3.06
CA LEU A 66 -5.53 8.95 -3.46
C LEU A 66 -4.41 9.17 -4.49
N GLY A 67 -4.67 9.95 -5.54
CA GLY A 67 -3.67 10.25 -6.55
C GLY A 67 -2.43 10.93 -5.99
N ASN A 68 -2.61 11.90 -5.09
CA ASN A 68 -1.50 12.56 -4.42
C ASN A 68 -0.72 11.58 -3.54
N ALA A 69 -1.41 10.78 -2.73
CA ALA A 69 -0.78 9.79 -1.86
C ALA A 69 0.04 8.75 -2.65
N ILE A 70 -0.51 8.24 -3.75
CA ILE A 70 0.19 7.31 -4.65
C ILE A 70 1.42 8.00 -5.26
N ASN A 71 1.30 9.25 -5.74
CA ASN A 71 2.41 9.93 -6.40
C ASN A 71 3.54 10.36 -5.45
N SER A 72 3.20 10.69 -4.21
CA SER A 72 4.14 11.16 -3.18
C SER A 72 4.75 10.05 -2.32
N CYS A 73 4.53 8.77 -2.63
CA CYS A 73 5.09 7.65 -1.87
C CYS A 73 6.24 6.93 -2.61
N ARG A 74 7.19 6.33 -1.87
CA ARG A 74 8.25 5.50 -2.45
C ARG A 74 7.79 4.10 -2.83
N ARG A 75 6.90 3.52 -2.01
CA ARG A 75 6.38 2.15 -2.14
C ARG A 75 4.87 2.12 -1.93
N ILE A 76 4.21 1.17 -2.55
CA ILE A 76 2.79 0.89 -2.41
C ILE A 76 2.65 -0.51 -1.83
N LEU A 77 2.00 -0.63 -0.67
CA LEU A 77 1.70 -1.89 -0.01
C LEU A 77 0.19 -2.14 -0.06
N PHE A 78 -0.21 -3.17 -0.78
CA PHE A 78 -1.57 -3.69 -0.75
C PHE A 78 -1.68 -4.79 0.32
N VAL A 79 -2.45 -4.54 1.37
CA VAL A 79 -2.79 -5.54 2.39
C VAL A 79 -4.11 -6.20 2.02
N VAL A 80 -4.00 -7.34 1.36
CA VAL A 80 -5.10 -8.00 0.67
C VAL A 80 -5.76 -9.02 1.61
N SER A 81 -7.00 -8.71 1.97
CA SER A 81 -7.98 -9.61 2.60
C SER A 81 -9.15 -9.88 1.64
N ARG A 82 -10.07 -10.78 1.99
CA ARG A 82 -11.33 -11.00 1.27
C ARG A 82 -12.19 -9.74 1.22
N GLY A 83 -12.22 -8.98 2.31
CA GLY A 83 -12.91 -7.68 2.36
C GLY A 83 -12.32 -6.71 1.36
N TRP A 84 -10.98 -6.65 1.30
CA TRP A 84 -10.27 -5.80 0.34
C TRP A 84 -10.58 -6.18 -1.12
N VAL A 85 -10.59 -7.47 -1.44
CA VAL A 85 -10.90 -7.95 -2.80
C VAL A 85 -12.34 -7.63 -3.22
N ALA A 86 -13.28 -7.60 -2.27
CA ALA A 86 -14.69 -7.35 -2.55
C ALA A 86 -15.02 -5.87 -2.79
N ASP A 87 -14.14 -4.94 -2.38
CA ASP A 87 -14.38 -3.50 -2.56
C ASP A 87 -14.01 -3.04 -3.99
N ALA A 88 -14.93 -2.31 -4.61
CA ALA A 88 -14.73 -1.74 -5.94
C ALA A 88 -13.69 -0.61 -5.94
N MET A 89 -13.57 0.14 -4.84
CA MET A 89 -12.58 1.21 -4.71
C MET A 89 -11.16 0.66 -4.77
N ASN A 90 -10.93 -0.51 -4.18
CA ASN A 90 -9.63 -1.17 -4.20
C ASN A 90 -9.19 -1.56 -5.63
N GLN A 91 -10.13 -1.84 -6.55
CA GLN A 91 -9.78 -2.04 -7.97
C GLN A 91 -9.26 -0.75 -8.61
N PHE A 92 -9.85 0.38 -8.26
CA PHE A 92 -9.43 1.67 -8.77
C PHE A 92 -8.04 2.06 -8.24
N GLU A 93 -7.75 1.78 -6.97
CA GLU A 93 -6.42 1.99 -6.39
C GLU A 93 -5.33 1.16 -7.09
N VAL A 94 -5.64 -0.11 -7.42
CA VAL A 94 -4.74 -0.97 -8.20
C VAL A 94 -4.43 -0.37 -9.57
N ASP A 95 -5.44 0.19 -10.23
CA ASP A 95 -5.26 0.79 -11.55
C ASP A 95 -4.32 2.00 -11.50
N MET A 96 -4.52 2.88 -10.52
CA MET A 96 -3.64 4.01 -10.32
C MET A 96 -2.21 3.59 -9.98
N ALA A 97 -2.05 2.59 -9.10
CA ALA A 97 -0.74 2.08 -8.71
C ALA A 97 0.01 1.44 -9.88
N LEU A 98 -0.69 0.68 -10.74
CA LEU A 98 -0.10 0.07 -11.93
C LEU A 98 0.33 1.13 -12.95
N VAL A 99 -0.49 2.17 -13.18
CA VAL A 99 -0.12 3.29 -14.05
C VAL A 99 1.15 3.97 -13.52
N LYS A 100 1.19 4.32 -12.23
CA LYS A 100 2.38 4.92 -11.62
C LYS A 100 3.62 4.01 -11.73
N MET A 101 3.48 2.72 -11.45
CA MET A 101 4.58 1.77 -11.53
C MET A 101 5.17 1.70 -12.95
N LEU A 102 4.31 1.74 -13.97
CA LEU A 102 4.71 1.74 -15.37
C LEU A 102 5.35 3.06 -15.79
N ASP A 103 4.79 4.20 -15.40
CA ASP A 103 5.31 5.55 -15.70
C ASP A 103 6.68 5.77 -15.04
N ASP A 104 6.86 5.31 -13.81
CA ASP A 104 8.11 5.43 -13.05
C ASP A 104 9.17 4.39 -13.49
N HIS A 105 8.79 3.43 -14.33
CA HIS A 105 9.60 2.27 -14.72
C HIS A 105 10.25 1.57 -13.51
N ARG A 106 9.51 1.47 -12.40
CA ARG A 106 10.04 1.03 -11.10
C ARG A 106 9.08 0.08 -10.43
N ASP A 107 9.56 -1.09 -10.04
CA ASP A 107 8.80 -1.98 -9.17
C ASP A 107 8.70 -1.34 -7.77
N MET A 108 7.51 -0.83 -7.46
CA MET A 108 7.18 -0.16 -6.20
C MET A 108 6.03 -0.85 -5.44
N ILE A 109 5.40 -1.85 -6.05
CA ILE A 109 4.23 -2.52 -5.51
C ILE A 109 4.66 -3.74 -4.70
N ILE A 110 4.15 -3.83 -3.48
CA ILE A 110 4.26 -4.97 -2.59
C ILE A 110 2.85 -5.45 -2.28
N VAL A 111 2.62 -6.76 -2.37
CA VAL A 111 1.34 -7.37 -2.04
C VAL A 111 1.51 -8.25 -0.80
N LEU A 112 0.79 -7.93 0.27
CA LEU A 112 0.70 -8.75 1.48
C LEU A 112 -0.66 -9.48 1.50
N LEU A 113 -0.65 -10.78 1.25
CA LEU A 113 -1.83 -11.64 1.37
C LEU A 113 -2.05 -12.02 2.84
N MET A 114 -3.11 -11.50 3.45
CA MET A 114 -3.45 -11.77 4.86
C MET A 114 -4.05 -13.15 5.08
N GLU A 115 -4.61 -13.74 4.03
CA GLU A 115 -5.28 -15.03 4.06
C GLU A 115 -5.20 -15.73 2.70
N HIS A 116 -5.56 -17.01 2.66
CA HIS A 116 -5.67 -17.71 1.38
C HIS A 116 -6.92 -17.23 0.62
N ILE A 117 -6.68 -16.53 -0.49
CA ILE A 117 -7.72 -16.10 -1.43
C ILE A 117 -7.65 -17.00 -2.68
N PRO A 118 -8.72 -17.74 -3.02
CA PRO A 118 -8.76 -18.54 -4.24
C PRO A 118 -8.52 -17.67 -5.48
N LYS A 119 -7.75 -18.18 -6.45
CA LYS A 119 -7.49 -17.47 -7.71
C LYS A 119 -8.78 -17.09 -8.45
N THR A 120 -9.85 -17.88 -8.29
CA THR A 120 -11.16 -17.58 -8.90
C THR A 120 -11.83 -16.33 -8.34
N GLU A 121 -11.49 -15.95 -7.11
CA GLU A 121 -12.00 -14.75 -6.43
C GLU A 121 -11.08 -13.54 -6.68
N MET A 122 -9.84 -13.77 -7.14
CA MET A 122 -8.91 -12.68 -7.42
C MET A 122 -9.26 -11.96 -8.74
N PRO A 123 -9.32 -10.61 -8.74
CA PRO A 123 -9.29 -9.81 -9.95
C PRO A 123 -8.04 -10.10 -10.78
N ASP A 124 -8.13 -9.98 -12.10
CA ASP A 124 -7.03 -10.34 -13.00
C ASP A 124 -5.76 -9.50 -12.78
N LYS A 125 -5.93 -8.22 -12.45
CA LYS A 125 -4.83 -7.32 -12.11
C LYS A 125 -4.14 -7.74 -10.80
N LEU A 126 -4.90 -8.17 -9.80
CA LEU A 126 -4.34 -8.75 -8.58
C LEU A 126 -3.59 -10.05 -8.86
N LYS A 127 -4.14 -10.95 -9.68
CA LYS A 127 -3.42 -12.17 -10.12
C LYS A 127 -2.09 -11.84 -10.79
N MET A 128 -2.08 -10.81 -11.64
CA MET A 128 -0.89 -10.33 -12.31
C MET A 128 0.14 -9.81 -11.29
N MET A 129 -0.27 -8.95 -10.35
CA MET A 129 0.62 -8.43 -9.31
C MET A 129 1.21 -9.54 -8.44
N VAL A 130 0.39 -10.49 -7.99
CA VAL A 130 0.87 -11.65 -7.21
C VAL A 130 1.90 -12.48 -7.99
N LYS A 131 1.81 -12.50 -9.32
CA LYS A 131 2.72 -13.26 -10.18
C LYS A 131 4.02 -12.49 -10.50
N HIS A 132 3.95 -11.17 -10.60
CA HIS A 132 5.01 -10.36 -11.20
C HIS A 132 5.66 -9.34 -10.25
N ASN A 133 5.06 -9.04 -9.10
CA ASN A 133 5.57 -8.12 -8.09
C ASN A 133 5.97 -8.87 -6.81
N THR A 134 6.56 -8.14 -5.87
CA THR A 134 6.89 -8.68 -4.55
C THR A 134 5.61 -9.09 -3.82
N CYS A 135 5.46 -10.38 -3.54
CA CYS A 135 4.30 -10.93 -2.84
C CYS A 135 4.72 -11.65 -1.56
N LEU A 136 4.20 -11.15 -0.45
CA LEU A 136 4.35 -11.66 0.90
C LEU A 136 3.05 -12.36 1.31
N ARG A 137 3.14 -13.44 2.09
CA ARG A 137 1.98 -14.18 2.60
C ARG A 137 2.02 -14.24 4.10
N TRP A 138 1.04 -13.64 4.75
CA TRP A 138 0.86 -13.79 6.19
C TRP A 138 0.61 -15.26 6.53
N SER A 139 1.23 -15.73 7.61
CA SER A 139 1.04 -17.09 8.10
C SER A 139 0.24 -17.07 9.39
N ASP A 140 -0.76 -17.93 9.50
CA ASP A 140 -1.48 -18.14 10.78
C ASP A 140 -0.63 -18.86 11.83
N ASN A 141 0.58 -19.28 11.47
CA ASN A 141 1.51 -19.91 12.39
C ASN A 141 2.33 -18.83 13.13
N GLU A 142 2.05 -18.63 14.41
CA GLU A 142 2.76 -17.68 15.29
C GLU A 142 4.29 -17.80 15.22
N ARG A 143 4.84 -19.02 15.03
CA ARG A 143 6.29 -19.21 14.90
C ARG A 143 6.87 -18.72 13.57
N LEU A 144 6.04 -18.62 12.54
CA LEU A 144 6.40 -18.06 11.24
C LEU A 144 6.13 -16.55 11.17
N GLN A 145 5.18 -16.04 11.98
CA GLN A 145 4.95 -14.59 12.12
C GLN A 145 6.16 -13.88 12.73
N ALA A 146 6.84 -14.48 13.71
CA ALA A 146 8.06 -13.91 14.30
C ALA A 146 9.28 -13.84 13.33
N LYS A 147 9.14 -14.34 12.10
CA LYS A 147 10.17 -14.28 11.04
C LYS A 147 9.78 -13.35 9.89
N PHE A 148 8.59 -12.76 9.97
CA PHE A 148 8.12 -11.70 9.09
C PHE A 148 8.70 -10.38 9.53
#